data_AF-A0A3D5TN38-F1
#
_entry.id   AF-A0A3D5TN38-F1
#
_cell.length_a   1.000
_cell.length_b   1.000
_cell.length_c   1.000
_cell.angle_alpha   90.00
_cell.angle_beta   90.00
_cell.angle_gamma   90.00
#
_symmetry.space_group_name_H-M   'P 1'
#
loop_
_entity.id
_entity.type
_entity.pdbx_description
1 polymer ?
#
loop_
_entity_poly.entity_id
_entity_poly.type
_entity_poly.pdbx_seq_one_letter_code
_entity_poly.pdbx_strand_id
1 'polypeptide(L)'
;MKIKDGFYMTAIGTDFVVIAGSPETKKEFDGMLRLNETGAFLWKKLADGASEETLADALCAEYGVSAEVAAKDTADFLEIIRSAGFVEE
;
A
#
# COMPACT_ATOMS: atom_id res chain seq x y z
N MET A 1 1.18 2.88 12.39
CA MET A 1 1.34 2.28 11.04
C MET A 1 1.83 3.33 10.06
N LYS A 2 3.10 3.21 9.65
CA LYS A 2 3.74 4.12 8.70
C LYS A 2 4.52 3.29 7.68
N ILE A 3 4.55 3.72 6.42
CA ILE A 3 5.42 3.13 5.40
C ILE A 3 6.88 3.37 5.80
N LYS A 4 7.70 2.32 5.76
CA LYS A 4 9.14 2.38 6.00
C LYS A 4 9.83 3.32 5.03
N ASP A 5 10.82 4.03 5.54
CA ASP A 5 11.70 4.85 4.70
C ASP A 5 12.60 3.95 3.83
N GLY A 6 12.83 4.33 2.57
CA GLY A 6 13.62 3.54 1.62
C GLY A 6 12.81 2.66 0.66
N PHE A 7 11.48 2.60 0.79
CA PHE A 7 10.61 2.03 -0.25
C PHE A 7 10.04 3.09 -1.15
N TYR A 8 10.08 2.83 -2.46
CA TYR A 8 9.63 3.79 -3.47
C TYR A 8 8.60 3.13 -4.37
N MET A 9 7.45 3.79 -4.50
CA MET A 9 6.45 3.43 -5.49
C MET A 9 6.73 4.19 -6.79
N THR A 10 6.74 3.47 -7.91
CA THR A 10 6.83 4.03 -9.25
C THR A 10 5.70 3.50 -10.12
N ALA A 11 5.23 4.30 -11.08
CA ALA A 11 4.21 3.88 -12.04
C ALA A 11 4.89 3.44 -13.33
N ILE A 12 4.52 2.26 -13.83
CA ILE A 12 5.01 1.69 -15.09
C ILE A 12 3.79 1.41 -15.98
N GLY A 13 3.47 2.36 -16.85
CA GLY A 13 2.27 2.28 -17.68
C GLY A 13 1.00 2.42 -16.84
N THR A 14 0.15 1.40 -16.86
CA THR A 14 -1.08 1.31 -16.04
C THR A 14 -0.86 0.62 -14.69
N ASP A 15 0.32 0.05 -14.47
CA ASP A 15 0.67 -0.67 -13.26
C ASP A 15 1.49 0.18 -12.30
N PHE A 16 1.34 -0.09 -11.02
CA PHE A 16 2.15 0.52 -9.98
C PHE A 16 3.08 -0.53 -9.39
N VAL A 17 4.32 -0.15 -9.11
CA VAL A 17 5.32 -1.07 -8.58
C VAL A 17 6.05 -0.42 -7.42
N VAL A 18 6.15 -1.12 -6.30
CA VAL A 18 6.96 -0.72 -5.16
C VAL A 18 8.25 -1.53 -5.17
N ILE A 19 9.37 -0.82 -5.01
CA ILE A 19 10.72 -1.40 -4.95
C ILE A 19 11.47 -0.88 -3.73
N ALA A 20 12.34 -1.74 -3.19
CA ALA A 20 13.31 -1.36 -2.18
C ALA A 20 14.44 -0.54 -2.81
N GLY A 21 14.53 0.74 -2.44
CA GLY A 21 15.55 1.67 -2.92
C GLY A 21 16.86 1.59 -2.12
N SER A 22 16.81 1.12 -0.88
CA SER A 22 17.96 1.05 0.02
C SER A 22 18.46 -0.39 0.22
N PRO A 23 19.77 -0.61 0.44
CA PRO A 23 20.32 -1.94 0.72
C PRO A 23 19.73 -2.58 2.00
N GLU A 24 19.34 -1.78 2.98
CA GLU A 24 18.65 -2.24 4.20
C GLU A 24 17.27 -2.80 3.88
N THR A 25 16.44 -2.03 3.17
CA THR A 25 15.12 -2.48 2.71
C THR A 25 15.20 -3.67 1.76
N LYS A 26 16.26 -3.82 0.95
CA LYS A 26 16.46 -5.01 0.11
C LYS A 26 16.74 -6.27 0.91
N LYS A 27 17.39 -6.12 2.07
CA LYS A 27 17.65 -7.23 2.98
C LYS A 27 16.36 -7.74 3.64
N GLU A 28 15.38 -6.84 3.80
CA GLU A 28 14.03 -7.17 4.28
C GLU A 28 13.12 -7.67 3.15
N PHE A 29 13.22 -7.07 1.97
CA PHE A 29 12.42 -7.39 0.80
C PHE A 29 13.24 -7.29 -0.49
N ASP A 30 13.66 -8.42 -1.03
CA ASP A 30 14.44 -8.52 -2.27
C ASP A 30 13.55 -8.68 -3.52
N GLY A 31 12.33 -8.13 -3.48
CA GLY A 31 11.32 -8.30 -4.51
C GLY A 31 10.84 -7.00 -5.15
N MET A 32 9.89 -7.13 -6.07
CA MET A 32 9.05 -6.03 -6.57
C MET A 32 7.60 -6.32 -6.20
N LEU A 33 6.92 -5.39 -5.53
CA LEU A 33 5.51 -5.52 -5.26
C LEU A 33 4.73 -4.81 -6.37
N ARG A 34 3.97 -5.56 -7.16
CA ARG A 34 3.10 -5.00 -8.18
C ARG A 34 1.74 -4.71 -7.56
N LEU A 35 1.29 -3.47 -7.72
CA LEU A 35 0.03 -2.95 -7.25
C LEU A 35 -0.85 -2.58 -8.44
N ASN A 36 -2.14 -2.83 -8.30
CA ASN A 36 -3.16 -2.25 -9.18
C ASN A 36 -3.42 -0.78 -8.77
N GLU A 37 -4.31 -0.11 -9.50
CA GLU A 37 -4.66 1.29 -9.24
C GLU A 37 -5.17 1.51 -7.81
N THR A 38 -6.03 0.60 -7.33
CA THR A 38 -6.58 0.62 -5.96
C THR A 38 -5.49 0.49 -4.90
N GLY A 39 -4.57 -0.46 -5.06
CA GLY A 39 -3.44 -0.64 -4.13
C GLY A 39 -2.50 0.56 -4.14
N ALA A 40 -2.27 1.19 -5.29
CA ALA A 40 -1.47 2.41 -5.36
C ALA A 40 -2.15 3.62 -4.70
N PHE A 41 -3.48 3.71 -4.80
CA PHE A 41 -4.25 4.71 -4.09
C PHE A 41 -4.14 4.54 -2.58
N LEU A 42 -4.33 3.31 -2.09
CA LEU A 42 -4.16 2.96 -0.67
C LEU A 42 -2.75 3.26 -0.18
N TRP A 43 -1.73 2.87 -0.95
CA TRP A 43 -0.33 3.14 -0.63
C TRP A 43 -0.06 4.63 -0.44
N LYS A 44 -0.53 5.48 -1.37
CA LYS A 44 -0.35 6.93 -1.29
C LYS A 44 -0.99 7.53 -0.04
N LYS A 45 -2.21 7.09 0.28
CA LYS A 45 -2.92 7.55 1.48
C LYS A 45 -2.22 7.09 2.76
N LEU A 46 -1.76 5.85 2.81
CA LEU A 46 -1.00 5.33 3.95
C LEU A 46 0.35 6.05 4.11
N ALA A 47 1.02 6.39 3.00
CA ALA A 47 2.24 7.19 3.00
C ALA A 47 2.01 8.62 3.52
N ASP A 48 0.81 9.17 3.33
CA ASP A 48 0.37 10.46 3.90
C ASP A 48 0.01 10.37 5.40
N GLY A 49 -0.01 9.15 5.97
CA GLY A 49 -0.35 8.89 7.37
C GLY A 49 -1.82 8.58 7.61
N ALA A 50 -2.56 8.16 6.58
CA ALA A 50 -3.95 7.72 6.74
C ALA A 50 -4.06 6.45 7.59
N SER A 51 -5.10 6.38 8.42
CA SER A 51 -5.46 5.18 9.18
C SER A 51 -6.23 4.19 8.32
N GLU A 52 -6.29 2.93 8.74
CA GLU A 52 -7.08 1.86 8.08
C GLU A 52 -8.54 2.28 7.81
N GLU A 53 -9.20 2.92 8.78
CA GLU A 53 -10.57 3.41 8.62
C GLU A 53 -10.67 4.48 7.51
N THR A 54 -9.70 5.39 7.45
CA THR A 54 -9.63 6.45 6.43
C THR A 54 -9.35 5.88 5.04
N LEU A 55 -8.57 4.81 4.95
CA LEU A 55 -8.31 4.10 3.70
C LEU A 55 -9.59 3.45 3.15
N ALA A 56 -10.34 2.76 4.01
CA ALA A 56 -11.61 2.14 3.63
C ALA A 56 -12.66 3.19 3.23
N ASP A 57 -12.77 4.30 3.97
CA ASP A 57 -13.67 5.40 3.62
C ASP A 57 -13.28 6.03 2.27
N ALA A 58 -11.98 6.25 2.03
CA ALA A 58 -11.48 6.78 0.78
C ALA A 58 -11.76 5.84 -0.41
N LEU A 59 -11.66 4.52 -0.23
CA LEU A 59 -12.05 3.55 -1.25
C LEU A 59 -13.55 3.60 -1.56
N CYS A 60 -14.38 3.68 -0.52
CA CYS A 60 -15.83 3.82 -0.67
C CYS A 60 -16.18 5.09 -1.45
N ALA A 61 -15.52 6.21 -1.12
CA ALA A 61 -15.76 7.50 -1.77
C ALA A 61 -15.25 7.56 -3.23
N GLU A 62 -14.07 7.00 -3.52
CA GLU A 62 -13.45 7.05 -4.85
C GLU A 62 -14.07 6.03 -5.82
N TYR A 63 -14.31 4.80 -5.33
CA TYR A 63 -14.75 3.68 -6.17
C TYR A 63 -16.22 3.30 -6.00
N GLY A 64 -16.94 3.90 -5.03
CA GLY A 64 -18.37 3.61 -4.81
C GLY A 64 -18.65 2.19 -4.31
N VAL A 65 -17.66 1.53 -3.71
CA VAL A 65 -17.78 0.16 -3.18
C VAL A 65 -18.42 0.17 -1.78
N SER A 66 -19.02 -0.95 -1.37
CA SER A 66 -19.57 -1.09 -0.02
C SER A 66 -18.48 -0.99 1.05
N ALA A 67 -18.81 -0.45 2.23
CA ALA A 67 -17.88 -0.36 3.36
C ALA A 67 -17.24 -1.71 3.73
N GLU A 68 -18.00 -2.81 3.64
CA GLU A 68 -17.49 -4.17 3.87
C GLU A 68 -16.41 -4.58 2.86
N VAL A 69 -16.61 -4.23 1.59
CA VAL A 69 -15.63 -4.50 0.51
C VAL A 69 -14.40 -3.62 0.72
N ALA A 70 -14.59 -2.33 0.93
CA ALA A 70 -13.49 -1.40 1.18
C ALA A 70 -12.64 -1.78 2.39
N ALA A 71 -13.27 -2.19 3.49
CA ALA A 71 -12.57 -2.67 4.69
C ALA A 71 -11.79 -3.95 4.40
N LYS A 72 -12.38 -4.89 3.66
CA LYS A 72 -11.71 -6.13 3.27
C LYS A 72 -10.52 -5.88 2.34
N ASP A 73 -10.69 -5.07 1.30
CA ASP A 73 -9.61 -4.70 0.37
C ASP A 73 -8.48 -3.94 1.09
N THR A 74 -8.84 -3.04 2.01
CA THR A 74 -7.84 -2.34 2.84
C THR A 74 -7.08 -3.34 3.72
N ALA A 75 -7.78 -4.24 4.41
CA ALA A 75 -7.14 -5.23 5.27
C ALA A 75 -6.22 -6.18 4.49
N ASP A 76 -6.67 -6.67 3.33
CA ASP A 76 -5.87 -7.54 2.43
C ASP A 76 -4.60 -6.81 1.96
N PHE A 77 -4.75 -5.55 1.55
CA PHE A 77 -3.62 -4.70 1.17
C PHE A 77 -2.64 -4.48 2.33
N LEU A 78 -3.15 -4.17 3.54
CA LEU A 78 -2.33 -3.98 4.74
C LEU A 78 -1.60 -5.26 5.14
N GLU A 79 -2.21 -6.43 4.97
CA GLU A 79 -1.58 -7.72 5.22
C GLU A 79 -0.44 -8.00 4.25
N ILE A 80 -0.65 -7.75 2.95
CA ILE A 80 0.39 -7.90 1.91
C ILE A 80 1.60 -7.03 2.25
N ILE A 81 1.38 -5.76 2.57
CA ILE A 81 2.50 -4.85 2.84
C ILE A 81 3.17 -5.11 4.19
N ARG A 82 2.43 -5.60 5.19
CA ARG A 82 2.98 -6.07 6.47
C ARG A 82 3.85 -7.31 6.29
N SER A 83 3.34 -8.31 5.55
CA SER A 83 4.06 -9.56 5.29
C SER A 83 5.36 -9.31 4.51
N ALA A 84 5.33 -8.34 3.60
CA ALA A 84 6.50 -7.89 2.85
C ALA A 84 7.44 -6.96 3.65
N GLY A 85 7.07 -6.55 4.88
CA GLY A 85 7.90 -5.71 5.73
C GLY A 85 7.99 -4.24 5.32
N PHE A 86 7.02 -3.74 4.54
CA PHE A 86 7.00 -2.35 4.05
C PHE A 86 6.51 -1.33 5.07
N VAL A 87 5.94 -1.77 6.19
CA VAL A 87 5.26 -0.93 7.17
C VAL A 87 5.76 -1.23 8.58
N GLU A 88 5.80 -0.18 9.40
CA GLU A 88 6.18 -0.23 10.82
C GLU A 88 4.97 0.21 11.66
N GLU A 89 4.81 -0.36 12.85
CA GLU A 89 3.77 0.03 13.80
C GLU A 89 4.11 1.34 14.51
#